data_AF-A0A6N8UDV1-F1
#
_entry.id   AF-A0A6N8UDV1-F1
#
_cell.length_a   1.000
_cell.length_b   1.000
_cell.length_c   1.000
_cell.angle_alpha   90.00
_cell.angle_beta   90.00
_cell.angle_gamma   90.00
#
_symmetry.space_group_name_H-M   'P 1'
#
loop_
_entity.id
_entity.type
_entity.pdbx_description
1 polymer ?
#
loop_
_entity_poly.entity_id
_entity_poly.type
_entity_poly.pdbx_seq_one_letter_code
_entity_poly.pdbx_strand_id
1 'polypeptide(L)'
;MKNQYKNNIWNPWTKKSKNIKFKSSILAVGDGEEKLGAEFNTVPLGQNVSYDLLVFGEKWEVKKLDSDNSFRLGVEVASNYRLIIDSVIRILENVLQLENILINSKKSNQIKNYINLIKSNTGRSSTLLISGLRRNEVSASNLSKANDLIENLKKLLIAENFSVKMFSSYDGLEGNYDILNAFRKLEFEDISIENKLSKLECDIEFYTRLQLTSKIFDDIIIFKDISLKEKLNELVRSIFTDIKLVLVHKDKGFKPITDMDLFYCNRITSGNPRCKLY
;
A
#
# COMPACT_ATOMS: atom_id res chain seq x y z
N MET A 1 7.47 -10.51 -37.07
CA MET A 1 8.84 -10.72 -36.54
C MET A 1 8.83 -12.01 -35.73
N LYS A 2 9.77 -12.93 -35.97
CA LYS A 2 9.88 -14.18 -35.18
C LYS A 2 10.32 -13.83 -33.75
N ASN A 3 9.54 -14.23 -32.76
CA ASN A 3 9.88 -14.04 -31.34
C ASN A 3 11.23 -14.71 -31.03
N GLN A 4 12.29 -13.91 -30.85
CA GLN A 4 13.64 -14.40 -30.53
C GLN A 4 13.76 -14.91 -29.08
N TYR A 5 12.75 -14.66 -28.26
CA TYR A 5 12.61 -15.13 -26.89
C TYR A 5 11.14 -15.43 -26.59
N LYS A 6 10.90 -16.20 -25.53
CA LYS A 6 9.56 -16.54 -25.05
C LYS A 6 9.22 -15.67 -23.84
N ASN A 7 8.04 -15.07 -23.84
CA ASN A 7 7.53 -14.27 -22.72
C ASN A 7 7.08 -15.17 -21.57
N ASN A 8 7.11 -14.62 -20.34
CA ASN A 8 6.66 -15.24 -19.09
C ASN A 8 7.35 -16.57 -18.71
N ILE A 9 8.40 -16.98 -19.43
CA ILE A 9 9.22 -18.15 -19.11
C ILE A 9 10.71 -17.82 -19.17
N TRP A 10 11.54 -18.66 -18.57
CA TRP A 10 13.00 -18.50 -18.59
C TRP A 10 13.58 -18.86 -19.96
N ASN A 11 14.34 -17.92 -20.52
CA ASN A 11 15.15 -18.10 -21.72
C ASN A 11 16.60 -18.27 -21.27
N PRO A 12 17.24 -19.42 -21.52
CA PRO A 12 18.60 -19.67 -21.05
C PRO A 12 19.61 -18.74 -21.71
N TRP A 13 20.72 -18.45 -21.01
CA TRP A 13 21.84 -17.72 -21.59
C TRP A 13 22.41 -18.48 -22.78
N THR A 14 22.78 -17.76 -23.84
CA THR A 14 23.33 -18.35 -25.05
C THR A 14 24.85 -18.17 -25.13
N LYS A 15 25.45 -18.66 -26.21
CA LYS A 15 26.88 -18.45 -26.49
C LYS A 15 27.23 -16.96 -26.65
N LYS A 16 26.27 -16.10 -26.99
CA LYS A 16 26.48 -14.65 -27.20
C LYS A 16 27.01 -13.96 -25.95
N SER A 17 26.41 -14.26 -24.79
CA SER A 17 26.81 -13.65 -23.52
C SER A 17 27.78 -14.52 -22.70
N LYS A 18 28.33 -15.62 -23.26
CA LYS A 18 29.12 -16.62 -22.51
C LYS A 18 30.28 -16.01 -21.73
N ASN A 19 30.97 -15.04 -22.33
CA ASN A 19 32.15 -14.41 -21.75
C ASN A 19 31.81 -13.20 -20.85
N ILE A 20 30.55 -12.81 -20.77
CA ILE A 20 30.08 -11.72 -19.91
C ILE A 20 29.71 -12.28 -18.54
N LYS A 21 30.34 -11.74 -17.49
CA LYS A 21 30.05 -12.10 -16.10
C LYS A 21 28.63 -11.65 -15.74
N PHE A 22 27.95 -12.43 -14.90
CA PHE A 22 26.62 -12.02 -14.42
C PHE A 22 26.69 -10.86 -13.42
N LYS A 23 27.69 -10.89 -12.53
CA LYS A 23 27.91 -9.79 -11.59
C LYS A 23 28.60 -8.64 -12.31
N SER A 24 27.97 -7.47 -12.30
CA SER A 24 28.55 -6.26 -12.90
C SER A 24 29.73 -5.77 -12.06
N SER A 25 30.76 -5.25 -12.74
CA SER A 25 31.85 -4.50 -12.11
C SER A 25 31.70 -2.98 -12.29
N ILE A 26 30.71 -2.55 -13.06
CA ILE A 26 30.48 -1.15 -13.40
C ILE A 26 29.55 -0.54 -12.34
N LEU A 27 29.93 0.63 -11.82
CA LEU A 27 29.08 1.40 -10.93
C LEU A 27 27.78 1.76 -11.64
N ALA A 28 26.66 1.64 -10.91
CA ALA A 28 25.31 1.94 -11.40
C ALA A 28 24.75 1.02 -12.51
N VAL A 29 25.41 -0.09 -12.81
CA VAL A 29 24.86 -1.15 -13.69
C VAL A 29 24.55 -2.36 -12.83
N GLY A 30 23.30 -2.82 -12.86
CA GLY A 30 22.84 -3.95 -12.08
C GLY A 30 23.36 -5.30 -12.59
N ASP A 31 23.34 -6.29 -11.70
CA ASP A 31 23.72 -7.65 -12.03
C ASP A 31 22.83 -8.22 -13.14
N GLY A 32 23.46 -8.71 -14.21
CA GLY A 32 22.80 -9.35 -15.35
C GLY A 32 22.42 -8.40 -16.49
N GLU A 33 22.48 -7.08 -16.31
CA GLU A 33 22.17 -6.09 -17.35
C GLU A 33 23.14 -6.18 -18.53
N GLU A 34 24.45 -6.13 -18.29
CA GLU A 34 25.47 -6.26 -19.37
C GLU A 34 25.34 -7.60 -20.10
N LYS A 35 25.08 -8.67 -19.33
CA LYS A 35 24.94 -10.02 -19.87
C LYS A 35 23.72 -10.12 -20.78
N LEU A 36 22.60 -9.51 -20.37
CA LEU A 36 21.38 -9.44 -21.16
C LEU A 36 21.56 -8.55 -22.39
N GLY A 37 22.22 -7.40 -22.26
CA GLY A 37 22.55 -6.53 -23.37
C GLY A 37 23.32 -7.26 -24.48
N ALA A 38 24.31 -8.08 -24.10
CA ALA A 38 25.07 -8.91 -25.03
C ALA A 38 24.22 -9.96 -25.78
N GLU A 39 23.12 -10.47 -25.22
CA GLU A 39 22.22 -11.39 -25.94
C GLU A 39 21.52 -10.71 -27.12
N PHE A 40 21.28 -9.40 -26.98
CA PHE A 40 20.50 -8.58 -27.91
C PHE A 40 21.34 -7.53 -28.67
N ASN A 41 22.67 -7.57 -28.53
CA ASN A 41 23.60 -6.61 -29.12
C ASN A 41 23.26 -5.15 -28.74
N THR A 42 22.92 -4.93 -27.47
CA THR A 42 22.64 -3.60 -26.89
C THR A 42 23.49 -3.40 -25.64
N VAL A 43 23.54 -2.17 -25.12
CA VAL A 43 24.32 -1.80 -23.93
C VAL A 43 23.40 -1.25 -22.84
N PRO A 44 23.71 -1.50 -21.55
CA PRO A 44 22.99 -0.87 -20.45
C PRO A 44 23.00 0.65 -20.57
N LEU A 45 21.84 1.25 -20.36
CA LEU A 45 21.67 2.68 -20.29
C LEU A 45 21.87 3.11 -18.84
N GLY A 46 22.61 4.21 -18.63
CA GLY A 46 22.93 4.68 -17.29
C GLY A 46 21.75 5.33 -16.56
N GLN A 47 22.01 5.88 -15.37
CA GLN A 47 21.01 6.44 -14.44
C GLN A 47 20.13 7.59 -14.96
N ASN A 48 20.38 8.10 -16.17
CA ASN A 48 19.67 9.26 -16.72
C ASN A 48 18.41 8.86 -17.50
N VAL A 49 18.10 7.57 -17.61
CA VAL A 49 16.88 7.06 -18.24
C VAL A 49 16.13 6.14 -17.28
N SER A 50 14.82 6.00 -17.48
CA SER A 50 13.94 5.21 -16.62
C SER A 50 13.94 3.70 -16.89
N TYR A 51 14.81 3.22 -17.79
CA TYR A 51 14.88 1.83 -18.21
C TYR A 51 16.33 1.44 -18.54
N ASP A 52 16.68 0.17 -18.31
CA ASP A 52 18.06 -0.30 -18.40
C ASP A 52 18.49 -0.66 -19.84
N LEU A 53 17.60 -1.17 -20.70
CA LEU A 53 17.96 -1.60 -22.06
C LEU A 53 16.92 -1.18 -23.11
N LEU A 54 17.38 -0.82 -24.31
CA LEU A 54 16.53 -0.70 -25.50
C LEU A 54 16.71 -1.94 -26.38
N VAL A 55 15.68 -2.78 -26.47
CA VAL A 55 15.71 -4.04 -27.21
C VAL A 55 14.59 -4.04 -28.24
N PHE A 56 14.94 -4.06 -29.53
CA PHE A 56 13.97 -4.01 -30.65
C PHE A 56 12.95 -2.86 -30.57
N GLY A 57 13.37 -1.70 -30.02
CA GLY A 57 12.49 -0.54 -29.83
C GLY A 57 11.63 -0.60 -28.56
N GLU A 58 11.72 -1.67 -27.76
CA GLU A 58 11.06 -1.79 -26.46
C GLU A 58 11.99 -1.33 -25.33
N LYS A 59 11.45 -0.54 -24.40
CA LYS A 59 12.14 -0.16 -23.15
C LYS A 59 12.09 -1.32 -22.17
N TRP A 60 13.23 -1.78 -21.68
CA TRP A 60 13.32 -2.91 -20.76
C TRP A 60 13.93 -2.48 -19.43
N GLU A 61 13.22 -2.76 -18.33
CA GLU A 61 13.73 -2.63 -16.96
C GLU A 61 14.20 -4.00 -16.48
N VAL A 62 15.47 -4.11 -16.12
CA VAL A 62 16.12 -5.36 -15.74
C VAL A 62 16.14 -5.47 -14.21
N LYS A 63 15.65 -6.60 -13.71
CA LYS A 63 15.66 -6.88 -12.27
C LYS A 63 16.20 -8.25 -11.97
N LYS A 64 17.28 -8.28 -11.19
CA LYS A 64 17.78 -9.49 -10.56
C LYS A 64 16.84 -9.92 -9.44
N LEU A 65 16.52 -11.21 -9.42
CA LEU A 65 15.84 -11.83 -8.28
C LEU A 65 16.80 -12.06 -7.13
N ASP A 66 16.36 -11.72 -5.93
CA ASP A 66 17.01 -12.10 -4.69
C ASP A 66 16.70 -13.55 -4.30
N SER A 67 17.36 -14.02 -3.24
CA SER A 67 17.23 -15.39 -2.74
C SER A 67 15.80 -15.78 -2.34
N ASP A 68 14.95 -14.81 -2.00
CA ASP A 68 13.53 -15.02 -1.69
C ASP A 68 12.61 -14.84 -2.91
N ASN A 69 13.15 -14.81 -4.12
CA ASN A 69 12.46 -14.49 -5.38
C ASN A 69 11.78 -13.11 -5.38
N SER A 70 12.32 -12.15 -4.63
CA SER A 70 11.85 -10.75 -4.67
C SER A 70 12.82 -9.83 -5.40
N PHE A 71 12.36 -8.63 -5.76
CA PHE A 71 13.19 -7.55 -6.30
C PHE A 71 12.67 -6.18 -5.82
N ARG A 72 13.51 -5.15 -5.90
CA ARG A 72 13.14 -3.75 -5.58
C ARG A 72 12.81 -3.00 -6.85
N LEU A 73 11.91 -2.03 -6.72
CA LEU A 73 11.68 -1.02 -7.73
C LEU A 73 12.57 0.21 -7.48
N GLY A 74 12.73 1.03 -8.50
CA GLY A 74 13.46 2.29 -8.42
C GLY A 74 12.79 3.34 -7.52
N VAL A 75 13.46 4.48 -7.36
CA VAL A 75 13.04 5.57 -6.44
C VAL A 75 11.74 6.25 -6.89
N GLU A 76 11.40 6.19 -8.18
CA GLU A 76 10.21 6.84 -8.75
C GLU A 76 8.89 6.41 -8.05
N VAL A 77 8.84 5.18 -7.55
CA VAL A 77 7.66 4.62 -6.87
C VAL A 77 7.50 5.14 -5.45
N ALA A 78 8.59 5.61 -4.83
CA ALA A 78 8.68 5.86 -3.41
C ALA A 78 7.76 7.00 -2.94
N SER A 79 7.60 8.04 -3.76
CA SER A 79 6.78 9.23 -3.43
C SER A 79 5.29 8.88 -3.33
N ASN A 80 4.74 8.26 -4.37
CA ASN A 80 3.35 7.82 -4.41
C ASN A 80 3.05 6.73 -3.38
N TYR A 81 4.01 5.83 -3.17
CA TYR A 81 3.95 4.81 -2.14
C TYR A 81 3.82 5.43 -0.73
N ARG A 82 4.60 6.48 -0.45
CA ARG A 82 4.59 7.14 0.85
C ARG A 82 3.22 7.74 1.19
N LEU A 83 2.53 8.32 0.21
CA LEU A 83 1.17 8.85 0.41
C LEU A 83 0.18 7.78 0.88
N ILE A 84 0.25 6.58 0.29
CA ILE A 84 -0.59 5.45 0.69
C ILE A 84 -0.29 5.05 2.14
N ILE A 85 0.99 4.90 2.48
CA ILE A 85 1.41 4.44 3.81
C ILE A 85 1.16 5.46 4.90
N ASP A 86 1.40 6.74 4.62
CA ASP A 86 1.12 7.81 5.56
C ASP A 86 -0.38 7.84 5.90
N SER A 87 -1.25 7.57 4.91
CA SER A 87 -2.69 7.42 5.13
C SER A 87 -3.01 6.21 6.00
N VAL A 88 -2.36 5.06 5.76
CA VAL A 88 -2.50 3.88 6.65
C VAL A 88 -2.05 4.21 8.08
N ILE A 89 -0.93 4.90 8.25
CA ILE A 89 -0.42 5.30 9.57
C ILE A 89 -1.45 6.17 10.29
N ARG A 90 -1.95 7.22 9.63
CA ARG A 90 -2.95 8.12 10.22
C ARG A 90 -4.24 7.38 10.61
N ILE A 91 -4.74 6.47 9.77
CA ILE A 91 -5.90 5.62 10.12
C ILE A 91 -5.62 4.86 11.41
N LEU A 92 -4.50 4.13 11.50
CA LEU A 92 -4.22 3.28 12.66
C LEU A 92 -3.99 4.12 13.93
N GLU A 93 -3.30 5.26 13.82
CA GLU A 93 -3.08 6.17 14.95
C GLU A 93 -4.38 6.78 15.46
N ASN A 94 -5.25 7.22 14.55
CA ASN A 94 -6.57 7.75 14.90
C ASN A 94 -7.46 6.68 15.54
N VAL A 95 -7.38 5.42 15.09
CA VAL A 95 -8.06 4.29 15.76
C VAL A 95 -7.52 4.06 17.17
N LEU A 96 -6.20 4.16 17.38
CA LEU A 96 -5.61 4.02 18.72
C LEU A 96 -6.10 5.13 19.68
N GLN A 97 -6.25 6.36 19.20
CA GLN A 97 -6.73 7.48 20.01
C GLN A 97 -8.17 7.27 20.51
N LEU A 98 -8.97 6.43 19.84
CA LEU A 98 -10.34 6.13 20.27
C LEU A 98 -10.41 5.37 21.59
N GLU A 99 -9.36 4.66 21.99
CA GLU A 99 -9.38 3.73 23.14
C GLU A 99 -9.99 4.34 24.41
N ASN A 100 -9.64 5.60 24.70
CA ASN A 100 -10.01 6.29 25.93
C ASN A 100 -11.38 7.00 25.85
N ILE A 101 -11.96 7.14 24.65
CA ILE A 101 -13.23 7.86 24.44
C ILE A 101 -14.38 6.92 24.03
N LEU A 102 -14.07 5.64 23.78
CA LEU A 102 -15.04 4.63 23.40
C LEU A 102 -15.93 4.25 24.58
N ILE A 103 -17.22 4.54 24.42
CA ILE A 103 -18.27 4.19 25.37
C ILE A 103 -18.54 2.69 25.29
N ASN A 104 -18.94 2.04 26.38
CA ASN A 104 -19.13 0.59 26.39
C ASN A 104 -20.32 0.17 25.49
N SER A 105 -20.04 -0.59 24.43
CA SER A 105 -21.01 -1.05 23.43
C SER A 105 -20.44 -2.25 22.67
N LYS A 106 -21.27 -2.96 21.89
CA LYS A 106 -20.80 -4.09 21.06
C LYS A 106 -19.79 -3.62 20.01
N LYS A 107 -20.06 -2.50 19.34
CA LYS A 107 -19.16 -1.89 18.35
C LYS A 107 -17.89 -1.36 19.01
N SER A 108 -17.98 -0.82 20.21
CA SER A 108 -16.80 -0.40 20.99
C SER A 108 -15.89 -1.57 21.31
N ASN A 109 -16.44 -2.70 21.75
CA ASN A 109 -15.65 -3.92 21.96
C ASN A 109 -15.01 -4.43 20.66
N GLN A 110 -15.73 -4.33 19.52
CA GLN A 110 -15.18 -4.66 18.21
C GLN A 110 -13.98 -3.74 17.85
N ILE A 111 -14.09 -2.42 18.07
CA ILE A 111 -12.99 -1.46 17.83
C ILE A 111 -11.83 -1.70 18.80
N LYS A 112 -12.09 -1.96 20.08
CA LYS A 112 -11.06 -2.31 21.08
C LYS A 112 -10.29 -3.56 20.69
N ASN A 113 -10.95 -4.56 20.09
CA ASN A 113 -10.25 -5.71 19.51
C ASN A 113 -9.31 -5.30 18.37
N TYR A 114 -9.71 -4.36 17.50
CA TYR A 114 -8.83 -3.82 16.46
C TYR A 114 -7.65 -3.03 17.05
N ILE A 115 -7.87 -2.24 18.10
CA ILE A 115 -6.81 -1.54 18.84
C ILE A 115 -5.81 -2.55 19.41
N ASN A 116 -6.28 -3.63 20.03
CA ASN A 116 -5.42 -4.70 20.54
C ASN A 116 -4.62 -5.40 19.42
N LEU A 117 -5.24 -5.59 18.25
CA LEU A 117 -4.53 -6.09 17.09
C LEU A 117 -3.44 -5.09 16.65
N ILE A 118 -3.72 -3.79 16.58
CA ILE A 118 -2.70 -2.78 16.20
C ILE A 118 -1.51 -2.81 17.17
N LYS A 119 -1.77 -2.98 18.48
CA LYS A 119 -0.75 -3.05 19.54
C LYS A 119 -0.02 -4.38 19.65
N SER A 120 -0.43 -5.42 18.93
CA SER A 120 0.18 -6.75 19.01
C SER A 120 1.21 -7.00 17.91
N ASN A 121 2.18 -7.87 18.21
CA ASN A 121 3.10 -8.41 17.22
C ASN A 121 2.39 -9.36 16.24
N THR A 122 2.96 -9.55 15.05
CA THR A 122 2.35 -10.37 13.98
C THR A 122 3.33 -11.39 13.45
N GLY A 123 2.99 -12.68 13.57
CA GLY A 123 3.84 -13.77 13.11
C GLY A 123 5.21 -13.74 13.80
N ARG A 124 6.29 -13.86 13.02
CA ARG A 124 7.67 -13.81 13.53
C ARG A 124 8.24 -12.39 13.65
N SER A 125 7.46 -11.35 13.36
CA SER A 125 7.94 -9.97 13.45
C SER A 125 8.10 -9.56 14.91
N SER A 126 9.30 -9.13 15.29
CA SER A 126 9.56 -8.46 16.57
C SER A 126 9.11 -6.99 16.59
N THR A 127 8.77 -6.44 15.42
CA THR A 127 8.36 -5.04 15.27
C THR A 127 6.84 -4.93 15.17
N LEU A 128 6.27 -4.05 16.00
CA LEU A 128 4.87 -3.65 15.96
C LEU A 128 4.49 -3.05 14.61
N LEU A 129 3.21 -3.19 14.23
CA LEU A 129 2.73 -2.75 12.92
C LEU A 129 3.02 -1.27 12.64
N ILE A 130 2.61 -0.37 13.55
CA ILE A 130 2.84 1.08 13.39
C ILE A 130 4.33 1.42 13.37
N SER A 131 5.12 0.78 14.24
CA SER A 131 6.57 1.00 14.26
C SER A 131 7.25 0.59 12.95
N GLY A 132 6.80 -0.51 12.34
CA GLY A 132 7.28 -0.94 11.02
C GLY A 132 6.88 0.03 9.91
N LEU A 133 5.63 0.48 9.91
CA LEU A 133 5.12 1.46 8.93
C LEU A 133 5.90 2.78 9.01
N ARG A 134 6.08 3.35 10.21
CA ARG A 134 6.86 4.59 10.43
C ARG A 134 8.33 4.46 10.00
N ARG A 135 8.92 3.28 10.13
CA ARG A 135 10.30 3.00 9.70
C ARG A 135 10.41 2.65 8.21
N ASN A 136 9.29 2.56 7.50
CA ASN A 136 9.21 2.01 6.14
C ASN A 136 9.90 0.64 6.02
N GLU A 137 9.68 -0.21 7.02
CA GLU A 137 10.17 -1.58 7.08
C GLU A 137 9.03 -2.48 7.57
N VAL A 138 8.26 -3.00 6.63
CA VAL A 138 7.01 -3.72 6.90
C VAL A 138 7.12 -5.10 6.28
N SER A 139 7.08 -6.13 7.12
CA SER A 139 7.03 -7.52 6.66
C SER A 139 5.73 -7.82 5.90
N ALA A 140 5.74 -8.88 5.08
CA ALA A 140 4.53 -9.34 4.39
C ALA A 140 3.37 -9.65 5.37
N SER A 141 3.68 -10.20 6.54
CA SER A 141 2.68 -10.48 7.58
C SER A 141 2.06 -9.21 8.16
N ASN A 142 2.88 -8.20 8.47
CA ASN A 142 2.38 -6.91 8.95
C ASN A 142 1.59 -6.17 7.87
N LEU A 143 2.02 -6.24 6.60
CA LEU A 143 1.28 -5.65 5.49
C LEU A 143 -0.09 -6.33 5.30
N SER A 144 -0.17 -7.65 5.44
CA SER A 144 -1.45 -8.37 5.44
C SER A 144 -2.35 -7.94 6.58
N LYS A 145 -1.79 -7.83 7.80
CA LYS A 145 -2.55 -7.36 8.96
C LYS A 145 -3.09 -5.93 8.78
N ALA A 146 -2.28 -5.02 8.21
CA ALA A 146 -2.74 -3.67 7.89
C ALA A 146 -3.91 -3.69 6.92
N ASN A 147 -3.79 -4.50 5.86
CA ASN A 147 -4.86 -4.68 4.88
C ASN A 147 -6.15 -5.17 5.55
N ASP A 148 -6.07 -6.23 6.36
CA ASP A 148 -7.24 -6.82 7.01
C ASP A 148 -7.88 -5.85 8.02
N LEU A 149 -7.07 -5.06 8.74
CA LEU A 149 -7.58 -4.00 9.61
C LEU A 149 -8.35 -2.95 8.82
N ILE A 150 -7.81 -2.45 7.70
CA ILE A 150 -8.48 -1.47 6.85
C ILE A 150 -9.80 -2.03 6.31
N GLU A 151 -9.80 -3.26 5.78
CA GLU A 151 -11.02 -3.93 5.30
C GLU A 151 -12.09 -4.06 6.39
N ASN A 152 -11.69 -4.32 7.62
CA ASN A 152 -12.61 -4.43 8.75
C ASN A 152 -13.12 -3.06 9.23
N LEU A 153 -12.27 -2.03 9.24
CA LEU A 153 -12.66 -0.67 9.59
C LEU A 153 -13.65 -0.08 8.58
N LYS A 154 -13.47 -0.35 7.27
CA LYS A 154 -14.40 0.07 6.22
C LYS A 154 -15.84 -0.36 6.50
N LYS A 155 -16.04 -1.59 7.00
CA LYS A 155 -17.35 -2.16 7.33
C LYS A 155 -18.04 -1.45 8.51
N LEU A 156 -17.32 -0.62 9.25
CA LEU A 156 -17.86 0.12 10.40
C LEU A 156 -18.18 1.58 10.07
N LEU A 157 -17.72 2.08 8.92
CA LEU A 157 -17.96 3.46 8.51
C LEU A 157 -19.45 3.72 8.31
N ILE A 158 -19.84 4.97 8.53
CA ILE A 158 -21.17 5.46 8.20
C ILE A 158 -21.17 5.88 6.74
N ALA A 159 -22.11 5.30 5.99
CA ALA A 159 -22.40 5.65 4.60
C ALA A 159 -23.79 6.27 4.46
N GLU A 160 -24.57 6.25 5.54
CA GLU A 160 -25.91 6.81 5.64
C GLU A 160 -25.84 8.34 5.55
N ASN A 161 -26.47 8.90 4.51
CA ASN A 161 -26.61 10.35 4.35
C ASN A 161 -27.97 10.78 4.87
N PHE A 162 -28.01 11.22 6.12
CA PHE A 162 -29.16 11.93 6.66
C PHE A 162 -28.70 13.19 7.40
N SER A 163 -29.63 14.12 7.57
CA SER A 163 -29.41 15.38 8.24
C SER A 163 -30.18 15.44 9.55
N VAL A 164 -29.58 16.09 10.54
CA VAL A 164 -30.18 16.35 11.84
C VAL A 164 -30.44 17.84 11.95
N LYS A 165 -31.64 18.21 12.41
CA LYS A 165 -31.97 19.59 12.73
C LYS A 165 -31.46 19.91 14.13
N MET A 166 -30.53 20.85 14.25
CA MET A 166 -30.01 21.27 15.55
C MET A 166 -29.58 22.73 15.55
N PHE A 167 -29.54 23.33 16.74
CA PHE A 167 -28.76 24.53 17.00
C PHE A 167 -27.32 24.14 17.29
N SER A 168 -26.36 24.75 16.58
CA SER A 168 -24.94 24.55 16.83
C SER A 168 -24.36 25.75 17.56
N SER A 169 -23.87 25.53 18.78
CA SER A 169 -23.14 26.55 19.53
C SER A 169 -21.81 26.96 18.88
N TYR A 170 -21.27 26.11 17.99
CA TYR A 170 -20.01 26.34 17.27
C TYR A 170 -20.11 27.48 16.24
N ASP A 171 -21.21 27.55 15.49
CA ASP A 171 -21.44 28.61 14.48
C ASP A 171 -22.56 29.59 14.86
N GLY A 172 -23.31 29.31 15.94
CA GLY A 172 -24.40 30.14 16.42
C GLY A 172 -25.68 30.05 15.58
N LEU A 173 -25.83 29.00 14.74
CA LEU A 173 -26.95 28.85 13.82
C LEU A 173 -27.83 27.65 14.16
N GLU A 174 -29.13 27.79 13.88
CA GLU A 174 -30.06 26.67 13.79
C GLU A 174 -30.21 26.25 12.33
N GLY A 175 -30.04 24.96 12.06
CA GLY A 175 -30.11 24.46 10.69
C GLY A 175 -30.15 22.94 10.61
N ASN A 176 -30.20 22.44 9.37
CA ASN A 176 -30.03 21.03 9.06
C ASN A 176 -28.56 20.78 8.73
N TYR A 177 -27.90 19.93 9.52
CA TYR A 177 -26.51 19.54 9.31
C TYR A 177 -26.46 18.07 8.91
N ASP A 178 -25.58 17.68 8.00
CA ASP A 178 -25.29 16.25 7.79
C ASP A 178 -24.77 15.63 9.09
N ILE A 179 -25.03 14.34 9.27
CA ILE A 179 -24.78 13.65 10.55
C ILE A 179 -23.33 13.74 11.02
N LEU A 180 -22.34 13.75 10.11
CA LEU A 180 -20.93 13.85 10.48
C LEU A 180 -20.57 15.27 10.95
N ASN A 181 -21.07 16.29 10.27
CA ASN A 181 -20.88 17.68 10.70
C ASN A 181 -21.64 17.98 12.00
N ALA A 182 -22.86 17.47 12.15
CA ALA A 182 -23.62 17.54 13.41
C ALA A 182 -22.82 16.90 14.56
N PHE A 183 -22.32 15.68 14.37
CA PHE A 183 -21.48 14.98 15.34
C PHE A 183 -20.23 15.80 15.71
N ARG A 184 -19.47 16.28 14.71
CA ARG A 184 -18.25 17.07 14.93
C ARG A 184 -18.54 18.34 15.73
N LYS A 185 -19.67 19.01 15.48
CA LYS A 185 -20.10 20.20 16.22
C LYS A 185 -20.43 19.87 17.67
N LEU A 186 -21.18 18.80 17.93
CA LEU A 186 -21.54 18.38 19.27
C LEU A 186 -20.35 17.87 20.09
N GLU A 187 -19.29 17.38 19.45
CA GLU A 187 -18.06 17.00 20.17
C GLU A 187 -17.35 18.19 20.82
N PHE A 188 -17.61 19.43 20.38
CA PHE A 188 -17.11 20.64 21.05
C PHE A 188 -18.01 21.10 22.21
N GLU A 189 -19.19 20.51 22.37
CA GLU A 189 -20.13 20.86 23.44
C GLU A 189 -19.83 20.03 24.70
N ASP A 190 -19.74 20.71 25.85
CA ASP A 190 -19.66 20.08 27.16
C ASP A 190 -21.05 19.64 27.64
N ILE A 191 -21.57 18.62 26.97
CA ILE A 191 -22.86 18.00 27.28
C ILE A 191 -22.70 16.49 27.44
N SER A 192 -23.60 15.89 28.21
CA SER A 192 -23.56 14.45 28.47
C SER A 192 -23.76 13.63 27.18
N ILE A 193 -23.30 12.39 27.21
CA ILE A 193 -23.47 11.44 26.10
C ILE A 193 -24.95 11.27 25.77
N GLU A 194 -25.82 11.16 26.78
CA GLU A 194 -27.26 11.00 26.61
C GLU A 194 -27.86 12.19 25.82
N ASN A 195 -27.41 13.41 26.10
CA ASN A 195 -27.80 14.60 25.35
C ASN A 195 -27.28 14.56 23.91
N LYS A 196 -26.04 14.12 23.69
CA LYS A 196 -25.49 13.96 22.33
C LYS A 196 -26.28 12.93 21.53
N LEU A 197 -26.60 11.77 22.11
CA LEU A 197 -27.41 10.72 21.49
C LEU A 197 -28.81 11.23 21.12
N SER A 198 -29.47 11.93 22.05
CA SER A 198 -30.79 12.51 21.82
C SER A 198 -30.76 13.56 20.71
N LYS A 199 -29.75 14.46 20.69
CA LYS A 199 -29.63 15.50 19.67
C LYS A 199 -29.31 14.91 18.29
N LEU A 200 -28.53 13.84 18.22
CA LEU A 200 -28.17 13.16 16.96
C LEU A 200 -29.22 12.13 16.51
N GLU A 201 -30.27 11.93 17.31
CA GLU A 201 -31.33 10.93 17.08
C GLU A 201 -30.77 9.53 16.81
N CYS A 202 -29.75 9.12 17.58
CA CYS A 202 -29.05 7.85 17.35
C CYS A 202 -28.80 7.06 18.63
N ASP A 203 -28.54 5.75 18.47
CA ASP A 203 -28.15 4.87 19.56
C ASP A 203 -26.63 4.88 19.79
N ILE A 204 -26.19 4.21 20.86
CA ILE A 204 -24.78 4.15 21.23
C ILE A 204 -23.90 3.40 20.21
N GLU A 205 -24.48 2.45 19.47
CA GLU A 205 -23.76 1.66 18.47
C GLU A 205 -23.46 2.52 17.24
N PHE A 206 -24.45 3.31 16.80
CA PHE A 206 -24.30 4.30 15.74
C PHE A 206 -23.39 5.44 16.15
N TYR A 207 -23.51 5.96 17.37
CA TYR A 207 -22.60 6.97 17.91
C TYR A 207 -21.14 6.50 17.92
N THR A 208 -20.91 5.24 18.31
CA THR A 208 -19.58 4.62 18.26
C THR A 208 -19.02 4.59 16.83
N ARG A 209 -19.87 4.31 15.82
CA ARG A 209 -19.49 4.38 14.40
C ARG A 209 -19.22 5.82 13.95
N LEU A 210 -19.94 6.82 14.47
CA LEU A 210 -19.68 8.25 14.20
C LEU A 210 -18.30 8.67 14.74
N GLN A 211 -17.98 8.28 15.98
CA GLN A 211 -16.65 8.51 16.57
C GLN A 211 -15.54 7.95 15.67
N LEU A 212 -15.69 6.70 15.21
CA LEU A 212 -14.73 6.09 14.30
C LEU A 212 -14.67 6.85 12.96
N THR A 213 -15.81 7.01 12.30
CA THR A 213 -15.91 7.59 10.96
C THR A 213 -15.32 8.99 10.94
N SER A 214 -15.72 9.84 11.88
CA SER A 214 -15.24 11.23 11.96
C SER A 214 -13.72 11.37 12.05
N LYS A 215 -13.03 10.37 12.60
CA LYS A 215 -11.58 10.34 12.82
C LYS A 215 -10.78 9.78 11.65
N ILE A 216 -11.34 8.87 10.86
CA ILE A 216 -10.57 8.17 9.82
C ILE A 216 -11.10 8.36 8.40
N PHE A 217 -12.26 9.02 8.22
CA PHE A 217 -12.95 9.11 6.93
C PHE A 217 -12.04 9.61 5.80
N ASP A 218 -11.35 10.73 6.02
CA ASP A 218 -10.56 11.39 4.99
C ASP A 218 -9.39 10.53 4.49
N ASP A 219 -8.82 9.70 5.36
CA ASP A 219 -7.73 8.79 5.00
C ASP A 219 -8.23 7.45 4.46
N ILE A 220 -9.32 6.91 5.01
CA ILE A 220 -9.81 5.58 4.63
C ILE A 220 -10.56 5.60 3.29
N ILE A 221 -11.06 6.77 2.86
CA ILE A 221 -11.81 6.90 1.60
C ILE A 221 -10.97 6.55 0.37
N ILE A 222 -9.65 6.68 0.43
CA ILE A 222 -8.75 6.26 -0.67
C ILE A 222 -8.78 4.74 -0.91
N PHE A 223 -9.30 3.98 0.05
CA PHE A 223 -9.47 2.52 0.01
C PHE A 223 -10.94 2.10 -0.09
N LYS A 224 -11.86 3.03 -0.40
CA LYS A 224 -13.31 2.76 -0.41
C LYS A 224 -13.66 1.52 -1.24
N ASP A 225 -13.19 1.50 -2.49
CA ASP A 225 -13.54 0.48 -3.47
C ASP A 225 -12.38 -0.49 -3.77
N ILE A 226 -11.26 -0.35 -3.06
CA ILE A 226 -10.04 -1.11 -3.29
C ILE A 226 -9.32 -1.43 -1.99
N SER A 227 -8.70 -2.60 -1.91
CA SER A 227 -7.91 -2.98 -0.73
C SER A 227 -6.55 -2.28 -0.70
N LEU A 228 -5.92 -2.19 0.48
CA LEU A 228 -4.54 -1.67 0.60
C LEU A 228 -3.58 -2.44 -0.30
N LYS A 229 -3.66 -3.78 -0.30
CA LYS A 229 -2.80 -4.62 -1.14
C LYS A 229 -3.01 -4.32 -2.63
N GLU A 230 -4.27 -4.22 -3.06
CA GLU A 230 -4.54 -3.97 -4.47
C GLU A 230 -4.12 -2.55 -4.88
N LYS A 231 -4.32 -1.55 -4.02
CA LYS A 231 -3.80 -0.20 -4.25
C LYS A 231 -2.28 -0.16 -4.41
N LEU A 232 -1.56 -0.94 -3.58
CA LEU A 232 -0.12 -1.08 -3.71
C LEU A 232 0.28 -1.85 -4.97
N ASN A 233 -0.49 -2.87 -5.37
CA ASN A 233 -0.28 -3.62 -6.61
C ASN A 233 -0.46 -2.73 -7.84
N GLU A 234 -1.54 -1.95 -7.92
CA GLU A 234 -1.76 -0.95 -8.98
C GLU A 234 -0.56 0.00 -9.10
N LEU A 235 -0.11 0.54 -7.95
CA LEU A 235 1.03 1.45 -7.91
C LEU A 235 2.28 0.81 -8.50
N VAL A 236 2.64 -0.39 -8.04
CA VAL A 236 3.86 -1.03 -8.54
C VAL A 236 3.72 -1.43 -10.01
N ARG A 237 2.53 -1.81 -10.47
CA ARG A 237 2.28 -2.18 -11.87
C ARG A 237 2.35 -0.99 -12.81
N SER A 238 1.94 0.20 -12.34
CA SER A 238 1.86 1.43 -13.16
C SER A 238 3.21 1.86 -13.78
N ILE A 239 4.33 1.46 -13.19
CA ILE A 239 5.69 1.76 -13.68
C ILE A 239 5.98 1.03 -15.00
N PHE A 240 5.33 -0.12 -15.21
CA PHE A 240 5.57 -1.00 -16.35
C PHE A 240 4.53 -0.80 -17.45
N THR A 241 3.95 0.39 -17.54
CA THR A 241 2.95 0.73 -18.57
C THR A 241 3.59 0.90 -19.95
N ASP A 242 4.75 1.53 -20.03
CA ASP A 242 5.55 1.71 -21.25
C ASP A 242 6.93 1.02 -21.19
N ILE A 243 7.21 0.33 -20.09
CA ILE A 243 8.48 -0.37 -19.84
C ILE A 243 8.22 -1.85 -19.55
N LYS A 244 8.92 -2.73 -20.25
CA LYS A 244 8.85 -4.17 -20.04
C LYS A 244 9.76 -4.61 -18.90
N LEU A 245 9.19 -5.22 -17.88
CA LEU A 245 9.97 -5.87 -16.82
C LEU A 245 10.66 -7.13 -17.36
N VAL A 246 11.97 -7.25 -17.13
CA VAL A 246 12.73 -8.45 -17.45
C VAL A 246 13.49 -8.93 -16.23
N LEU A 247 13.14 -10.14 -15.78
CA LEU A 247 13.85 -10.77 -14.68
C LEU A 247 15.10 -11.48 -15.17
N VAL A 248 16.19 -11.36 -14.42
CA VAL A 248 17.44 -12.04 -14.72
C VAL A 248 17.91 -12.91 -13.56
N HIS A 249 18.50 -14.04 -13.90
CA HIS A 249 19.05 -15.00 -12.95
C HIS A 249 20.30 -15.64 -13.52
N LYS A 250 21.34 -15.78 -12.68
CA LYS A 250 22.65 -16.30 -13.07
C LYS A 250 22.54 -17.62 -13.84
N ASP A 251 21.82 -18.60 -13.30
CA ASP A 251 21.74 -19.94 -13.88
C ASP A 251 20.54 -20.17 -14.81
N LYS A 252 19.40 -19.48 -14.59
CA LYS A 252 18.17 -19.71 -15.36
C LYS A 252 18.09 -18.90 -16.65
N GLY A 253 18.86 -17.80 -16.76
CA GLY A 253 18.77 -16.90 -17.90
C GLY A 253 17.96 -15.64 -17.62
N PHE A 254 17.12 -15.24 -18.59
CA PHE A 254 16.26 -14.07 -18.50
C PHE A 254 14.79 -14.41 -18.80
N LYS A 255 13.87 -13.70 -18.18
CA LYS A 255 12.42 -13.93 -18.30
C LYS A 255 11.72 -12.58 -18.48
N PRO A 256 11.38 -12.20 -19.73
CA PRO A 256 10.54 -11.04 -20.00
C PRO A 256 9.13 -11.26 -19.49
N ILE A 257 8.60 -10.31 -18.71
CA ILE A 257 7.27 -10.36 -18.12
C ILE A 257 6.33 -9.52 -18.98
N THR A 258 5.20 -10.12 -19.34
CA THR A 258 4.12 -9.45 -20.09
C THR A 258 2.79 -9.55 -19.36
N ASP A 259 2.63 -10.54 -18.50
CA ASP A 259 1.50 -10.65 -17.59
C ASP A 259 1.82 -9.94 -16.28
N MET A 260 1.30 -8.72 -16.12
CA MET A 260 1.54 -7.87 -14.96
C MET A 260 0.67 -8.27 -13.75
N ASP A 261 -0.36 -9.09 -13.93
CA ASP A 261 -1.19 -9.57 -12.83
C ASP A 261 -0.42 -10.55 -11.94
N LEU A 262 0.61 -11.21 -12.50
CA LEU A 262 1.55 -12.04 -11.76
C LEU A 262 2.38 -11.25 -10.74
N PHE A 263 2.45 -9.93 -10.86
CA PHE A 263 3.33 -9.08 -10.07
C PHE A 263 2.58 -8.34 -8.96
N TYR A 264 3.13 -8.39 -7.74
CA TYR A 264 2.49 -7.81 -6.56
C TYR A 264 3.49 -7.23 -5.55
N CYS A 265 3.02 -6.28 -4.73
CA CYS A 265 3.78 -5.72 -3.61
C CYS A 265 3.74 -6.68 -2.41
N ASN A 266 4.86 -7.34 -2.14
CA ASN A 266 4.94 -8.37 -1.09
C ASN A 266 5.24 -7.79 0.29
N ARG A 267 6.17 -6.84 0.38
CA ARG A 267 6.63 -6.24 1.64
C ARG A 267 7.27 -4.89 1.37
N ILE A 268 7.73 -4.22 2.41
CA ILE A 268 8.35 -2.89 2.32
C ILE A 268 9.68 -2.99 3.02
N THR A 269 10.75 -2.58 2.34
CA THR A 269 12.09 -2.56 2.93
C THR A 269 12.79 -1.27 2.54
N SER A 270 13.42 -0.60 3.50
CA SER A 270 14.26 0.58 3.24
C SER A 270 13.53 1.67 2.44
N GLY A 271 12.27 1.97 2.79
CA GLY A 271 11.51 3.03 2.11
C GLY A 271 10.79 2.62 0.82
N ASN A 272 11.01 1.41 0.30
CA ASN A 272 10.56 1.03 -1.03
C ASN A 272 9.75 -0.28 -1.04
N PRO A 273 8.77 -0.41 -1.95
CA PRO A 273 8.10 -1.68 -2.23
C PRO A 273 9.10 -2.77 -2.64
N ARG A 274 8.91 -3.94 -2.07
CA ARG A 274 9.55 -5.20 -2.48
C ARG A 274 8.52 -6.07 -3.16
N CYS A 275 8.78 -6.42 -4.40
CA CYS A 275 7.84 -7.13 -5.23
C CYS A 275 8.21 -8.59 -5.44
N LYS A 276 7.21 -9.39 -5.75
CA LYS A 276 7.36 -10.80 -6.14
C LYS A 276 6.47 -11.11 -7.34
N LEU A 277 6.74 -12.25 -7.95
CA LEU A 277 5.81 -12.90 -8.89
C LEU A 277 5.07 -14.04 -8.18
N TYR A 278 3.81 -14.26 -8.55
CA TYR A 278 3.05 -15.47 -8.23
C TYR A 278 3.66 -16.72 -8.87
#